data_AF-A0A2V6KKY0-F1
#
_entry.id   AF-A0A2V6KKY0-F1
#
_cell.length_a   1.000
_cell.length_b   1.000
_cell.length_c   1.000
_cell.angle_alpha   90.00
_cell.angle_beta   90.00
_cell.angle_gamma   90.00
#
_symmetry.space_group_name_H-M   'P 1'
#
loop_
_entity.id
_entity.type
_entity.pdbx_description
1 polymer ?
#
loop_
_entity_poly.entity_id
_entity_poly.type
_entity_poly.pdbx_seq_one_letter_code
_entity_poly.pdbx_strand_id
1 'polypeptide(L)' 'MGVDELNFERDAVSWISPLGKALLAADVGDWVKLDDGRSAKIVKIVQDKGPPKAQSAH' A
#
# COMPACT_ATOMS: atom_id res chain seq x y z
N MET A 1 4.49 -8.97 16.04
CA MET A 1 5.11 -9.80 14.98
C MET A 1 5.78 -8.84 14.01
N GLY A 2 7.11 -8.91 13.94
CA GLY A 2 7.92 -8.06 13.06
C GLY A 2 7.67 -8.44 11.61
N VAL A 3 7.43 -7.43 10.78
CA VAL A 3 7.08 -7.59 9.37
C VAL A 3 8.36 -7.87 8.59
N ASP A 4 8.90 -9.09 8.71
CA ASP A 4 10.15 -9.51 8.06
C ASP A 4 9.92 -10.46 6.85
N GLU A 5 8.73 -10.39 6.26
CA GLU A 5 8.41 -11.16 5.05
C GLU A 5 7.78 -10.22 4.01
N LEU A 6 8.45 -9.12 3.70
CA LEU A 6 8.14 -8.38 2.48
C LEU A 6 8.66 -9.22 1.31
N ASN A 7 7.83 -10.17 0.87
CA ASN A 7 7.93 -10.70 -0.48
C ASN A 7 8.10 -9.48 -1.39
N PHE A 8 9.23 -9.41 -2.10
CA PHE A 8 9.65 -8.27 -2.91
C PHE A 8 8.76 -8.10 -4.16
N GLU A 9 7.44 -8.02 -3.96
CA GLU A 9 6.50 -7.55 -4.96
C GLU A 9 6.92 -6.12 -5.28
N ARG A 10 7.33 -5.89 -6.53
CA ARG A 10 7.98 -4.66 -6.98
C ARG A 10 7.15 -3.39 -6.73
N ASP A 11 5.86 -3.57 -6.48
CA ASP A 11 4.86 -2.51 -6.30
C ASP A 11 4.21 -2.53 -4.90
N ALA A 12 4.85 -3.17 -3.92
CA ALA A 12 4.36 -3.22 -2.54
C ALA A 12 5.21 -2.34 -1.60
N VAL A 13 4.52 -1.67 -0.66
CA VAL A 13 5.16 -0.89 0.41
C VAL A 13 4.67 -1.37 1.76
N SER A 14 5.58 -1.48 2.72
CA SER A 14 5.22 -1.85 4.10
C SER A 14 4.43 -0.72 4.76
N TRP A 15 3.29 -1.05 5.37
CA TRP A 15 2.43 -0.09 6.08
C TRP A 15 3.12 0.63 7.26
N ILE A 16 4.20 0.06 7.82
CA ILE A 16 4.99 0.69 8.88
C ILE A 16 6.10 1.61 8.37
N SER A 17 6.40 1.56 7.07
CA SER A 17 7.38 2.46 6.46
C SER A 17 6.85 3.91 6.44
N PRO A 18 7.73 4.93 6.39
CA PRO A 18 7.32 6.33 6.27
C PRO A 18 6.38 6.56 5.07
N LEU A 19 6.70 5.97 3.90
CA LEU A 19 5.88 6.07 2.71
C LEU A 19 4.52 5.37 2.88
N GLY A 20 4.50 4.17 3.46
CA GLY A 20 3.26 3.45 3.74
C GLY A 20 2.31 4.21 4.66
N LYS A 21 2.85 4.87 5.70
CA LYS A 21 2.08 5.74 6.59
C LYS A 21 1.56 6.99 5.87
N ALA A 22 2.38 7.59 5.02
CA ALA A 22 1.96 8.74 4.22
C ALA A 22 0.82 8.38 3.28
N LEU A 23 0.91 7.23 2.58
CA LEU A 23 -0.15 6.73 1.70
C LEU A 23 -1.43 6.37 2.46
N LEU A 24 -1.32 5.83 3.68
CA LEU A 24 -2.47 5.49 4.51
C LEU A 24 -3.27 6.72 4.98
N ALA A 25 -2.59 7.87 5.14
CA ALA A 25 -3.21 9.12 5.57
C ALA A 25 -3.67 10.02 4.42
N ALA A 26 -3.30 9.69 3.18
CA ALA A 26 -3.52 10.54 2.03
C ALA A 26 -4.86 10.27 1.33
N ASP A 27 -5.37 11.28 0.64
CA ASP A 27 -6.60 11.23 -0.16
C ASP A 27 -6.32 11.50 -1.64
N VAL A 28 -7.31 11.27 -2.49
CA VAL A 28 -7.25 11.57 -3.92
C VAL A 28 -6.98 13.07 -4.11
N GLY A 29 -5.94 13.39 -4.87
CA GLY A 29 -5.49 14.76 -5.12
C GLY A 29 -4.20 15.12 -4.38
N ASP A 30 -3.86 14.40 -3.31
CA ASP A 30 -2.67 14.66 -2.50
C ASP A 30 -1.37 14.35 -3.24
N TRP A 31 -0.32 15.04 -2.82
CA TRP A 31 1.05 14.81 -3.28
C TRP A 31 1.87 14.14 -2.18
N VAL A 32 2.54 13.04 -2.54
CA VAL A 32 3.40 12.27 -1.64
C VAL A 32 4.84 12.31 -2.13
N LYS A 33 5.79 12.49 -1.21
CA LYS A 33 7.22 12.40 -1.51
C LYS A 33 7.67 10.94 -1.52
N LEU A 34 8.41 10.57 -2.55
CA LEU A 34 9.07 9.28 -2.69
C LEU A 34 10.50 9.35 -2.15
N ASP A 35 11.07 8.20 -1.82
CA ASP A 35 12.42 8.10 -1.24
C ASP A 35 13.53 8.57 -2.21
N ASP A 36 13.25 8.58 -3.52
CA ASP A 36 14.15 9.09 -4.55
C ASP A 36 14.07 10.62 -4.75
N GLY A 37 13.32 11.32 -3.89
CA GLY A 37 13.15 12.77 -3.92
C GLY A 37 12.10 13.27 -4.91
N ARG A 38 11.47 12.40 -5.70
CA ARG A 38 10.34 12.77 -6.56
C ARG A 38 9.06 12.92 -5.75
N SER A 39 8.09 13.62 -6.32
CA SER A 39 6.73 13.70 -5.78
C SER A 39 5.75 13.03 -6.74
N ALA A 40 4.80 12.28 -6.19
CA ALA A 40 3.74 11.63 -6.94
C ALA A 40 2.37 12.15 -6.48
N LYS A 41 1.43 12.28 -7.42
CA LYS A 41 0.04 12.66 -7.11
C LYS A 41 -0.83 11.41 -7.00
N ILE A 42 -1.65 11.33 -5.96
CA ILE A 42 -2.67 10.30 -5.83
C ILE A 42 -3.83 10.63 -6.77
N VAL A 43 -3.99 9.82 -7.81
CA VAL A 43 -5.06 10.00 -8.81
C VAL A 43 -6.27 9.11 -8.56
N LYS A 44 -6.09 8.01 -7.81
CA LYS A 44 -7.14 7.04 -7.49
C LYS A 44 -6.71 6.19 -6.30
N ILE A 45 -7.66 5.88 -5.42
CA ILE A 45 -7.52 4.87 -4.36
C ILE A 45 -8.55 3.78 -4.63
N VAL A 46 -8.12 2.52 -4.63
CA VAL A 46 -9.00 1.36 -4.79
C VAL A 46 -8.81 0.42 -3.61
N GLN A 47 -9.92 -0.05 -3.04
CA GLN A 47 -9.89 -1.16 -2.11
C GLN A 47 -10.12 -2.44 -2.91
N ASP A 48 -9.05 -3.15 -3.21
CA ASP A 48 -9.18 -4.51 -3.72
C ASP A 48 -9.49 -5.45 -2.56
N LYS A 49 -10.68 -6.03 -2.54
CA LYS A 49 -11.10 -6.97 -1.51
C LYS A 49 -10.58 -8.39 -1.76
N GLY A 50 -9.77 -8.59 -2.81
CA GLY A 50 -9.41 -9.91 -3.30
C GLY A 50 -10.65 -10.70 -3.75
N PRO A 51 -10.47 -11.85 -4.40
CA PRO A 51 -11.60 -12.76 -4.57
C PRO A 51 -12.12 -13.17 -3.18
N PRO A 52 -13.44 -13.30 -2.98
CA PRO A 52 -13.97 -13.84 -1.74
C PRO A 52 -13.28 -15.17 -1.48
N LYS A 53 -12.62 -15.32 -0.31
CA LYS A 53 -12.03 -16.60 0.08
C LYS A 53 -13.14 -17.64 -0.03
N ALA A 54 -13.00 -18.59 -0.95
CA ALA A 54 -13.91 -19.71 -1.04
C ALA A 54 -13.92 -20.35 0.35
N GLN A 55 -15.06 -20.28 1.03
CA GLN A 55 -15.25 -20.90 2.32
C GLN A 55 -15.08 -22.40 2.09
N SER A 56 -13.93 -22.95 2.48
CA SER A 56 -13.72 -24.40 2.47
C SER A 56 -14.81 -25.04 3.31
N ALA A 57 -15.78 -25.66 2.66
CA ALA A 57 -16.73 -26.53 3.33
C ALA A 57 -15.95 -27.74 3.86
N HIS A 58 -15.91 -27.86 5.19
CA HIS A 58 -15.56 -29.09 5.89
C HIS A 58 -16.84 -29.78 6.34
#